data_AF-A0AAV5FLG7-F1
#
_entry.id   AF-A0AAV5FLG7-F1
#
_cell.length_a   1.000
_cell.length_b   1.000
_cell.length_c   1.000
_cell.angle_alpha   90.00
_cell.angle_beta   90.00
_cell.angle_gamma   90.00
#
_symmetry.space_group_name_H-M   'P 1'
#
loop_
_entity.id
_entity.type
_entity.pdbx_description
1 polymer ?
#
loop_
_entity_poly.entity_id
_entity_poly.type
_entity_poly.pdbx_seq_one_letter_code
_entity_poly.pdbx_strand_id
1 'polypeptide(L)'
;MTVSSKQELLSSDRKLGVNPSSTRQLSEDSEDVIKLLRQLECHGHIDSDFRKKFMTWYSLRSTDQEGRAVSTLIKTLGEDPSGLAEQLVDAFGEIIAWKKPRT
;
A
#
# COMPACT_ATOMS: atom_id res chain seq x y z
N MET A 1 -48.53 -17.92 36.45
CA MET A 1 -48.23 -18.74 35.27
C MET A 1 -47.80 -17.79 34.15
N THR A 2 -46.58 -18.01 33.67
CA THR A 2 -45.85 -17.42 32.54
C THR A 2 -46.73 -17.35 31.27
N VAL A 3 -46.58 -16.42 30.30
CA VAL A 3 -45.41 -16.17 29.44
C VAL A 3 -45.51 -14.87 28.61
N SER A 4 -44.33 -14.39 28.17
CA SER A 4 -44.03 -13.57 26.96
C SER A 4 -44.60 -12.15 26.88
N SER A 5 -43.88 -11.06 27.18
CA SER A 5 -42.51 -10.66 26.83
C SER A 5 -42.17 -10.68 25.33
N LYS A 6 -42.41 -9.51 24.70
CA LYS A 6 -41.70 -8.86 23.59
C LYS A 6 -41.12 -9.76 22.49
N GLN A 7 -41.87 -9.85 21.39
CA GLN A 7 -41.37 -10.23 20.05
C GLN A 7 -40.66 -9.05 19.38
N GLU A 8 -39.51 -9.39 18.78
CA GLU A 8 -38.73 -8.78 17.68
C GLU A 8 -38.46 -7.26 17.65
N LEU A 9 -37.22 -6.77 17.72
CA LEU A 9 -36.02 -6.98 16.88
C LEU A 9 -36.14 -6.53 15.42
N LEU A 10 -36.18 -5.21 15.21
CA LEU A 10 -35.48 -4.51 14.10
C LEU A 10 -35.50 -3.03 14.50
N SER A 11 -34.45 -2.23 14.49
CA SER A 11 -33.13 -2.32 13.89
C SER A 11 -32.24 -1.50 14.81
N SER A 12 -31.11 -2.06 15.26
CA SER A 12 -30.16 -1.30 16.08
C SER A 12 -29.58 -0.19 15.23
N ASP A 13 -29.84 1.03 15.67
CA ASP A 13 -29.23 2.27 15.24
C ASP A 13 -27.70 2.17 15.35
N ARG A 14 -27.06 1.69 14.28
CA ARG A 14 -25.64 1.90 14.03
C ARG A 14 -25.53 2.53 12.66
N LYS A 15 -25.74 3.84 12.64
CA LYS A 15 -25.18 4.75 11.65
C LYS A 15 -23.65 4.67 11.72
N LEU A 16 -23.07 3.54 11.33
CA LEU A 16 -21.71 3.50 10.80
C LEU A 16 -21.80 3.92 9.34
N GLY A 17 -22.20 5.18 9.15
CA GLY A 17 -21.67 5.94 8.04
C GLY A 17 -20.19 6.11 8.33
N VAL A 18 -19.41 5.04 8.17
CA VAL A 18 -18.00 5.16 7.86
C VAL A 18 -18.04 5.89 6.53
N ASN A 19 -17.87 7.21 6.58
CA ASN A 19 -17.24 7.87 5.48
C ASN A 19 -15.85 7.24 5.49
N PRO A 20 -15.44 6.43 4.50
CA PRO A 20 -14.02 6.16 4.36
C PRO A 20 -13.45 7.51 3.92
N SER A 21 -13.20 8.38 4.90
CA SER A 21 -12.18 9.41 4.78
C SER A 21 -11.06 8.70 4.08
N SER A 22 -10.84 9.06 2.82
CA SER A 22 -9.77 8.52 1.98
C SER A 22 -8.41 9.00 2.47
N THR A 23 -8.24 9.08 3.79
CA THR A 23 -7.01 8.74 4.49
C THR A 23 -6.73 7.28 4.19
N ARG A 24 -6.19 7.13 2.97
CA ARG A 24 -5.41 6.04 2.41
C ARG A 24 -5.01 5.05 3.49
N GLN A 25 -5.27 3.77 3.28
CA GLN A 25 -4.75 2.62 4.03
C GLN A 25 -3.21 2.61 4.02
N LEU A 26 -2.59 3.65 4.58
CA LEU A 26 -1.17 3.94 4.54
C LEU A 26 -0.55 3.73 5.92
N SER A 27 -1.30 3.44 6.99
CA SER A 27 -0.69 3.35 8.32
C SER A 27 0.19 2.12 8.48
N GLU A 28 -0.25 0.96 7.97
CA GLU A 28 0.50 -0.29 8.09
C GLU A 28 1.29 -0.59 6.81
N ASP A 29 0.64 -0.47 5.64
CA ASP A 29 1.28 -0.72 4.35
C ASP A 29 2.45 0.26 4.04
N SER A 30 2.45 1.49 4.56
CA SER A 30 3.58 2.41 4.32
C SER A 30 4.80 2.05 5.14
N GLU A 31 4.63 1.57 6.37
CA GLU A 31 5.76 1.17 7.21
C GLU A 31 6.50 -0.01 6.61
N ASP A 32 5.75 -1.01 6.11
CA ASP A 32 6.32 -2.19 5.47
C ASP A 32 7.07 -1.82 4.19
N VAL A 33 6.50 -0.93 3.37
CA VAL A 33 7.18 -0.40 2.18
C VAL A 33 8.48 0.34 2.55
N ILE A 34 8.47 1.18 3.59
CA ILE A 34 9.67 1.94 4.03
C ILE A 34 10.75 0.99 4.57
N LYS A 35 10.37 0.05 5.43
CA LYS A 35 11.30 -0.94 6.00
C LYS A 35 11.93 -1.77 4.89
N LEU A 36 11.11 -2.24 3.95
CA LEU A 36 11.56 -3.09 2.86
C LEU A 36 12.47 -2.35 1.88
N LEU A 37 12.08 -1.16 1.43
CA LEU A 37 12.91 -0.34 0.54
C LEU A 37 14.27 -0.01 1.16
N ARG A 38 14.32 0.24 2.47
CA ARG A 38 15.58 0.44 3.20
C ARG A 38 16.40 -0.85 3.26
N GLN A 39 15.78 -2.00 3.48
CA GLN A 39 16.47 -3.30 3.46
C GLN A 39 17.08 -3.59 2.09
N LEU A 40 16.31 -3.38 1.01
CA LEU A 40 16.78 -3.56 -0.37
C LEU A 40 17.97 -2.66 -0.71
N GLU A 41 17.94 -1.39 -0.30
CA GLU A 41 19.06 -0.46 -0.45
C GLU A 41 20.30 -0.92 0.33
N CYS A 42 20.13 -1.32 1.60
CA CYS A 42 21.25 -1.78 2.44
C CYS A 42 21.90 -3.06 1.91
N HIS A 43 21.14 -3.95 1.27
CA HIS A 43 21.65 -5.17 0.65
C HIS A 43 22.19 -4.94 -0.77
N GLY A 44 22.05 -3.73 -1.32
CA GLY A 44 22.55 -3.38 -2.66
C GLY A 44 21.68 -3.88 -3.82
N HIS A 45 20.44 -4.31 -3.56
CA HIS A 45 19.52 -4.75 -4.61
C HIS A 45 18.93 -3.56 -5.41
N ILE A 46 18.83 -2.39 -4.79
CA ILE A 46 18.40 -1.14 -5.44
C ILE A 46 19.33 0.01 -5.04
N ASP A 47 19.47 0.99 -5.90
CA ASP A 47 20.24 2.21 -5.60
C ASP A 47 19.43 3.22 -4.78
N SER A 48 20.13 4.08 -4.04
CA SER A 48 19.55 5.18 -3.27
C SER A 48 18.66 6.12 -4.10
N ASP A 49 18.99 6.36 -5.37
CA ASP A 49 18.20 7.18 -6.29
C ASP A 49 16.85 6.53 -6.61
N PHE A 50 16.86 5.23 -6.93
CA PHE A 50 15.64 4.45 -7.16
C PHE A 50 14.75 4.52 -5.92
N ARG A 51 15.30 4.25 -4.73
CA ARG A 51 14.56 4.32 -3.46
C ARG A 51 13.87 5.66 -3.26
N LYS A 52 14.59 6.77 -3.46
CA LYS A 52 14.05 8.13 -3.27
C LYS A 52 12.94 8.45 -4.27
N LYS A 53 13.15 8.13 -5.54
CA LYS A 53 12.15 8.34 -6.61
C LYS A 53 10.90 7.50 -6.36
N PHE A 54 11.08 6.23 -6.00
CA PHE A 54 10.00 5.32 -5.66
C PHE A 54 9.20 5.82 -4.46
N MET A 55 9.85 6.17 -3.34
CA MET A 55 9.14 6.71 -2.16
C MET A 55 8.37 8.00 -2.47
N THR A 56 8.98 8.89 -3.26
CA THR A 56 8.35 10.15 -3.66
C THR A 56 7.10 9.87 -4.50
N TRP A 57 7.23 9.00 -5.49
CA TRP A 57 6.11 8.60 -6.33
C TRP A 57 5.02 7.88 -5.53
N TYR A 58 5.38 6.92 -4.67
CA TYR A 58 4.45 6.16 -3.85
C TYR A 58 3.65 7.06 -2.89
N SER A 59 4.30 8.05 -2.27
CA SER A 59 3.62 8.93 -1.31
C SER A 59 2.72 9.99 -1.98
N LEU A 60 3.10 10.44 -3.18
CA LEU A 60 2.50 11.63 -3.81
C LEU A 60 1.66 11.33 -5.07
N ARG A 61 1.96 10.23 -5.76
CA ARG A 61 1.50 9.98 -7.14
C ARG A 61 0.93 8.59 -7.36
N SER A 62 1.15 7.62 -6.46
CA SER A 62 0.55 6.30 -6.64
C SER A 62 -0.96 6.35 -6.55
N THR A 63 -1.60 5.66 -7.46
CA THR A 63 -3.01 5.31 -7.43
C THR A 63 -3.27 4.16 -6.45
N ASP A 64 -4.55 3.96 -6.09
CA ASP A 64 -4.96 2.81 -5.28
C ASP A 64 -4.60 1.46 -5.91
N GLN A 65 -4.61 1.36 -7.25
CA GLN A 65 -4.25 0.12 -7.94
C GLN A 65 -2.76 -0.16 -7.84
N GLU A 66 -1.93 0.87 -8.03
CA GLU A 66 -0.48 0.77 -7.88
C GLU A 66 -0.09 0.45 -6.44
N GLY A 67 -0.74 1.10 -5.46
CA GLY A 67 -0.56 0.78 -4.04
C GLY A 67 -0.85 -0.69 -3.73
N ARG A 68 -1.98 -1.21 -4.22
CA ARG A 68 -2.31 -2.64 -4.09
C ARG A 68 -1.27 -3.55 -4.74
N ALA A 69 -0.78 -3.19 -5.93
CA ALA A 69 0.25 -3.98 -6.62
C ALA A 69 1.55 -4.04 -5.80
N VAL A 70 1.99 -2.92 -5.23
CA VAL A 70 3.15 -2.88 -4.34
C VAL A 70 2.93 -3.75 -3.09
N SER A 71 1.78 -3.62 -2.42
CA SER A 71 1.47 -4.46 -1.26
C SER A 71 1.44 -5.95 -1.62
N THR A 72 0.96 -6.32 -2.81
CA THR A 72 0.98 -7.71 -3.28
C THR A 72 2.40 -8.19 -3.52
N LEU A 73 3.24 -7.42 -4.21
CA LEU A 73 4.64 -7.79 -4.44
C LEU A 73 5.39 -8.01 -3.13
N ILE A 74 5.21 -7.12 -2.14
CA ILE A 74 5.81 -7.25 -0.81
C ILE A 74 5.34 -8.52 -0.10
N LYS A 75 4.03 -8.81 -0.14
CA LYS A 75 3.47 -10.02 0.49
C LYS A 75 3.93 -11.32 -0.18
N THR A 76 4.11 -11.30 -1.49
CA THR A 76 4.48 -12.50 -2.26
C THR A 76 5.99 -12.75 -2.27
N LEU A 77 6.80 -11.69 -2.33
CA LEU A 77 8.25 -11.77 -2.50
C LEU A 77 9.02 -11.26 -1.28
N GLY A 78 8.36 -11.01 -0.15
CA GLY A 78 9.02 -10.54 1.07
C GLY A 78 10.10 -11.49 1.60
N GLU A 79 9.99 -12.79 1.29
CA GLU A 79 10.99 -13.82 1.60
C GLU A 79 12.14 -13.88 0.59
N ASP A 80 11.99 -13.25 -0.57
CA ASP A 80 13.03 -13.15 -1.62
C ASP A 80 13.32 -11.67 -1.98
N PRO A 81 14.20 -10.99 -1.21
CA PRO A 81 14.51 -9.59 -1.41
C PRO A 81 15.05 -9.26 -2.81
N SER A 82 15.77 -10.20 -3.44
CA SER A 82 16.34 -9.99 -4.76
C SER A 82 15.26 -9.97 -5.84
N GLY A 83 14.39 -10.99 -5.89
CA GLY A 83 13.28 -11.03 -6.85
C GLY A 83 12.27 -9.91 -6.62
N LEU A 84 12.07 -9.50 -5.37
CA LEU A 84 11.25 -8.32 -5.07
C LEU A 84 11.85 -7.04 -5.65
N ALA A 85 13.15 -6.82 -5.49
CA ALA A 85 13.82 -5.66 -6.08
C ALA A 85 13.71 -5.65 -7.61
N GLU A 86 13.96 -6.80 -8.26
CA GLU A 86 13.81 -6.94 -9.70
C GLU A 86 12.38 -6.61 -10.16
N GLN A 87 11.36 -7.16 -9.49
CA GLN A 87 9.96 -6.90 -9.80
C GLN A 87 9.55 -5.44 -9.58
N LEU A 88 10.07 -4.78 -8.54
CA LEU A 88 9.82 -3.36 -8.32
C LEU A 88 10.46 -2.50 -9.41
N VAL A 89 11.70 -2.82 -9.82
CA VAL A 89 12.41 -2.09 -10.87
C VAL A 89 11.75 -2.31 -12.23
N ASP A 90 11.37 -3.53 -12.57
CA ASP A 90 10.69 -3.86 -13.81
C ASP A 90 9.31 -3.19 -13.91
N ALA A 91 8.49 -3.32 -12.87
CA ALA A 91 7.11 -2.82 -12.90
C ALA A 91 7.01 -1.29 -12.77
N PHE A 92 7.89 -0.66 -11.97
CA PHE A 92 7.77 0.77 -11.63
C PHE A 92 8.94 1.63 -12.11
N GLY A 93 10.04 1.02 -12.60
CA GLY A 93 11.24 1.75 -13.02
C GLY A 93 10.95 2.82 -14.07
N GLU A 94 10.16 2.50 -15.09
CA GLU A 94 9.77 3.48 -16.12
C GLU A 94 8.88 4.59 -15.55
N ILE A 95 7.91 4.21 -14.70
CA ILE A 95 6.94 5.13 -14.09
C ILE A 95 7.66 6.17 -13.23
N ILE A 96 8.65 5.75 -12.44
CA ILE A 96 9.43 6.65 -11.58
C ILE A 96 10.54 7.37 -12.34
N ALA A 97 10.97 6.86 -13.50
CA ALA A 97 11.96 7.49 -14.36
C ALA A 97 11.37 8.62 -15.21
N TRP A 98 10.04 8.72 -15.33
CA TRP A 98 9.36 9.77 -16.08
C TRP A 98 9.63 11.17 -15.52
N LYS A 99 10.68 11.78 -16.05
CA LYS A 99 10.89 13.22 -16.07
C LYS A 99 9.85 13.79 -17.04
N LYS A 100 8.96 14.67 -16.57
CA LYS A 100 8.04 15.45 -17.44
C LYS A 100 8.78 15.82 -18.74
N PRO A 101 8.27 15.49 -19.94
CA PRO A 101 8.82 16.07 -21.15
C PRO A 101 8.69 17.59 -20.97
N ARG A 102 9.82 18.28 -20.95
CA ARG A 102 9.84 19.75 -21.03
C ARG A 102 9.28 20.09 -22.40
N THR A 103 8.00 20.43 -22.42
CA THR A 103 7.34 21.08 -23.55
C THR A 103 7.76 22.54 -23.58
#